data_AF-A0A3B0K7G0-F1
#
_entry.id   AF-A0A3B0K7G0-F1
#
_cell.length_a   1.000
_cell.length_b   1.000
_cell.length_c   1.000
_cell.angle_alpha   90.00
_cell.angle_beta   90.00
_cell.angle_gamma   90.00
#
_symmetry.space_group_name_H-M   'P 1'
#
loop_
_entity.id
_entity.type
_entity.pdbx_description
1 polymer ?
#
loop_
_entity_poly.entity_id
_entity_poly.type
_entity_poly.pdbx_seq_one_letter_code
_entity_poly.pdbx_strand_id
1 'polypeptide(L)'
;MESESFYGVTLSEKEPIAQFDVPDIPEEYVVHSHKLIIKQISLGSEAKTGEFNVVQAETNVNEDGEKKTVKIPIAVLKVGETRSLRPNVEFPNGSVTFKLVQGTGPVYVCGKAEMNFGEFDDGQMYEEYSDEEEDSDGDFDEDAVPQTNGKSKVTKK
;
A
#
# COMPACT_ATOMS: atom_id res chain seq x y z
N MET A 1 -15.83 0.27 15.75
CA MET A 1 -16.20 1.57 15.13
C MET A 1 -15.42 1.76 13.84
N GLU A 2 -16.08 2.14 12.75
CA GLU A 2 -15.42 2.43 11.47
C GLU A 2 -15.34 3.95 11.25
N SER A 3 -14.23 4.43 10.70
CA SER A 3 -14.10 5.82 10.25
C SER A 3 -13.55 5.88 8.83
N GLU A 4 -14.02 6.88 8.09
CA GLU A 4 -13.52 7.20 6.74
C GLU A 4 -13.20 8.69 6.70
N SER A 5 -12.04 9.02 6.12
CA SER A 5 -11.62 10.40 5.91
C SER A 5 -11.11 10.61 4.49
N PHE A 6 -11.32 11.81 3.95
CA PHE A 6 -10.79 12.18 2.65
C PHE A 6 -9.27 12.35 2.73
N TYR A 7 -8.55 11.77 1.78
CA TYR A 7 -7.12 11.99 1.60
C TYR A 7 -6.86 12.80 0.32
N GLY A 8 -6.04 13.83 0.42
CA GLY A 8 -5.66 14.65 -0.73
C GLY A 8 -4.32 15.33 -0.52
N VAL A 9 -3.42 15.20 -1.49
CA VAL A 9 -2.11 15.86 -1.50
C VAL A 9 -1.79 16.39 -2.89
N THR A 10 -0.92 17.40 -2.95
CA THR A 10 -0.38 17.95 -4.19
C THR A 10 1.11 17.70 -4.23
N LEU A 11 1.61 17.18 -5.35
CA LEU A 11 3.03 17.01 -5.62
C LEU A 11 3.46 17.98 -6.72
N SER A 12 4.58 18.65 -6.53
CA SER A 12 5.15 19.59 -7.51
C SER A 12 6.68 19.55 -7.46
N GLU A 13 7.36 20.25 -8.37
CA GLU A 13 8.82 20.40 -8.30
C GLU A 13 9.31 20.97 -6.96
N LYS A 14 8.53 21.89 -6.35
CA LYS A 14 8.88 22.52 -5.07
C LYS A 14 8.58 21.61 -3.87
N GLU A 15 7.51 20.82 -3.98
CA GLU A 15 7.05 19.90 -2.94
C GLU A 15 6.85 18.52 -3.58
N PRO A 16 7.94 17.79 -3.88
CA PRO A 16 7.85 16.55 -4.66
C PRO A 16 7.50 15.33 -3.82
N ILE A 17 7.36 15.47 -2.50
CA ILE A 17 7.17 14.36 -1.56
C ILE A 17 5.96 14.67 -0.67
N ALA A 18 5.06 13.69 -0.53
CA ALA A 18 4.00 13.70 0.46
C ALA A 18 4.01 12.38 1.23
N GLN A 19 3.95 12.46 2.56
CA GLN A 19 3.90 11.30 3.44
C GLN A 19 2.51 11.16 4.03
N PHE A 20 1.99 9.94 4.00
CA PHE A 20 0.83 9.52 4.76
C PHE A 20 1.32 8.60 5.87
N ASP A 21 1.01 8.96 7.12
CA ASP A 21 1.29 8.15 8.29
C ASP A 21 -0.02 7.68 8.93
N VAL A 22 0.03 6.50 9.53
CA VAL A 22 -1.06 6.05 10.41
C VAL A 22 -1.10 7.02 11.59
N PRO A 23 -2.26 7.61 11.93
CA PRO A 23 -2.34 8.55 13.05
C PRO A 23 -2.01 7.86 14.37
N ASP A 24 -1.53 8.63 15.33
CA ASP A 24 -1.41 8.19 16.71
C ASP A 24 -2.81 7.91 17.27
N ILE A 25 -3.04 6.67 17.70
CA ILE A 25 -4.34 6.21 18.19
C ILE A 25 -4.26 6.08 19.70
N PRO A 26 -5.21 6.67 20.46
CA PRO A 26 -5.21 6.61 21.92
C PRO A 26 -5.21 5.15 22.41
N GLU A 27 -4.52 4.87 23.53
CA GLU A 27 -4.32 3.52 24.06
C GLU A 27 -5.61 2.76 24.36
N GLU A 28 -6.73 3.48 24.58
CA GLU A 28 -8.07 2.91 24.80
C GLU A 28 -8.70 2.28 23.56
N TYR A 29 -8.12 2.48 22.36
CA TYR A 29 -8.63 1.92 21.11
C TYR A 29 -7.68 0.86 20.52
N VAL A 30 -8.23 -0.28 20.13
CA VAL A 30 -7.50 -1.31 19.37
C VAL A 30 -7.73 -1.10 17.87
N VAL A 31 -6.66 -0.85 17.12
CA VAL A 31 -6.72 -0.71 15.66
C VAL A 31 -6.75 -2.08 15.01
N HIS A 32 -7.90 -2.49 14.49
CA HIS A 32 -8.02 -3.76 13.79
C HIS A 32 -7.44 -3.68 12.38
N SER A 33 -7.71 -2.57 11.69
CA SER A 33 -7.13 -2.31 10.38
C SER A 33 -7.12 -0.83 10.05
N HIS A 34 -6.16 -0.44 9.23
CA HIS A 34 -6.12 0.86 8.58
C HIS A 34 -5.80 0.65 7.10
N LYS A 35 -6.40 1.44 6.22
CA LYS A 35 -6.18 1.35 4.78
C LYS A 35 -6.22 2.74 4.13
N LEU A 36 -5.17 3.05 3.35
CA LEU A 36 -5.21 4.18 2.42
C LEU A 36 -5.57 3.68 1.02
N ILE A 37 -6.60 4.26 0.40
CA ILE A 37 -7.06 3.92 -0.95
C ILE A 37 -6.92 5.12 -1.85
N ILE A 38 -6.07 5.01 -2.89
CA ILE A 38 -5.88 6.07 -3.88
C ILE A 38 -6.89 5.91 -5.01
N LYS A 39 -7.84 6.84 -5.08
CA LYS A 39 -8.97 6.80 -6.02
C LYS A 39 -8.68 7.52 -7.33
N GLN A 40 -7.94 8.62 -7.28
CA GLN A 40 -7.60 9.38 -8.48
C GLN A 40 -6.23 10.05 -8.36
N ILE A 41 -5.51 10.07 -9.48
CA ILE A 41 -4.29 10.86 -9.65
C ILE A 41 -4.45 11.70 -10.92
N SER A 42 -4.34 13.02 -10.82
CA SER A 42 -4.61 13.93 -11.93
C SER A 42 -3.57 15.03 -12.07
N LEU A 43 -3.25 15.37 -13.32
CA LEU A 43 -2.28 16.39 -13.67
C LEU A 43 -2.94 17.77 -13.75
N GLY A 44 -2.42 18.74 -13.01
CA GLY A 44 -2.92 20.11 -12.94
C GLY A 44 -2.94 20.82 -14.29
N SER A 45 -3.77 21.86 -14.37
CA SER A 45 -4.00 22.63 -15.61
C SER A 45 -2.76 23.36 -16.10
N GLU A 46 -1.91 23.74 -15.17
CA GLU A 46 -0.69 24.52 -15.30
C GLU A 46 0.55 23.65 -15.58
N ALA A 47 0.38 22.32 -15.64
CA ALA A 47 1.45 21.40 -16.01
C ALA A 47 1.94 21.65 -17.45
N LYS A 48 3.24 21.48 -17.65
CA LYS A 48 3.90 21.77 -18.94
C LYS A 48 3.46 20.78 -20.03
N THR A 49 3.21 21.30 -21.23
CA THR A 49 2.95 20.47 -22.42
C THR A 49 4.18 19.64 -22.79
N GLY A 50 3.98 18.38 -23.13
CA GLY A 50 5.07 17.49 -23.59
C GLY A 50 5.89 16.83 -22.47
N GLU A 51 5.70 17.23 -21.22
CA GLU A 51 6.43 16.69 -20.06
C GLU A 51 5.71 15.49 -19.42
N PHE A 52 6.45 14.41 -19.18
CA PHE A 52 5.96 13.30 -18.37
C PHE A 52 6.03 13.64 -16.88
N ASN A 53 4.97 13.31 -16.17
CA ASN A 53 4.86 13.43 -14.73
C ASN A 53 4.64 12.04 -14.14
N VAL A 54 5.58 11.57 -13.31
CA VAL A 54 5.57 10.20 -12.77
C VAL A 54 5.45 10.24 -11.26
N VAL A 55 4.37 9.66 -10.73
CA VAL A 55 4.17 9.49 -9.28
C VAL A 55 4.57 8.08 -8.88
N GLN A 56 5.49 7.98 -7.93
CA GLN A 56 5.93 6.74 -7.31
C GLN A 56 5.37 6.64 -5.90
N ALA A 57 4.85 5.47 -5.52
CA ALA A 57 4.58 5.13 -4.12
C ALA A 57 5.77 4.35 -3.54
N GLU A 58 6.08 4.65 -2.28
CA GLU A 58 7.05 3.93 -1.46
C GLU A 58 6.35 3.47 -0.16
N THR A 59 6.38 2.17 0.12
CA THR A 59 5.75 1.57 1.30
C THR A 59 6.54 0.36 1.78
N ASN A 60 6.32 -0.06 3.02
CA ASN A 60 6.94 -1.27 3.57
C ASN A 60 5.96 -2.43 3.48
N VAL A 61 6.43 -3.58 3.03
CA VAL A 61 5.69 -4.84 3.02
C VAL A 61 6.45 -5.85 3.90
N ASN A 62 5.71 -6.74 4.55
CA ASN A 62 6.29 -7.89 5.22
C ASN A 62 6.21 -9.07 4.27
N GLU A 63 7.34 -9.60 3.85
CA GLU A 63 7.47 -10.75 2.97
C GLU A 63 8.39 -11.76 3.69
N ASP A 64 7.88 -12.96 3.98
CA ASP A 64 8.61 -14.02 4.70
C ASP A 64 9.18 -13.59 6.07
N GLY A 65 8.46 -12.74 6.80
CA GLY A 65 8.88 -12.23 8.11
C GLY A 65 9.92 -11.11 8.03
N GLU A 66 10.36 -10.71 6.83
CA GLU A 66 11.27 -9.60 6.63
C GLU A 66 10.54 -8.34 6.14
N LYS A 67 10.90 -7.20 6.71
CA LYS A 67 10.39 -5.89 6.27
C LYS A 67 11.16 -5.43 5.02
N LYS A 68 10.47 -5.35 3.88
CA LYS A 68 11.03 -4.86 2.62
C LYS A 68 10.36 -3.56 2.19
N THR A 69 11.14 -2.62 1.68
CA THR A 69 10.62 -1.37 1.10
C THR A 69 10.35 -1.57 -0.39
N VAL A 70 9.09 -1.40 -0.80
CA VAL A 70 8.66 -1.43 -2.19
C VAL A 70 8.57 -0.01 -2.73
N LYS A 71 9.12 0.21 -3.93
CA LYS A 71 9.05 1.48 -4.68
C LYS A 71 8.49 1.20 -6.06
N ILE A 72 7.33 1.77 -6.39
CA ILE A 72 6.65 1.48 -7.66
C ILE A 72 5.96 2.73 -8.25
N PRO A 73 6.14 3.02 -9.56
CA PRO A 73 5.35 4.02 -10.24
C PRO A 73 3.86 3.63 -10.23
N ILE A 74 3.00 4.52 -9.74
CA ILE A 74 1.54 4.32 -9.69
C ILE A 74 0.79 5.26 -10.63
N ALA A 75 1.47 6.24 -11.24
CA ALA A 75 0.92 7.07 -12.30
C ALA A 75 2.01 7.56 -13.25
N VAL A 76 1.66 7.62 -14.54
CA VAL A 76 2.41 8.32 -15.58
C VAL A 76 1.41 9.22 -16.31
N LEU A 77 1.62 10.53 -16.24
CA LEU A 77 0.70 11.55 -16.73
C LEU A 77 1.42 12.48 -17.71
N LYS A 78 0.70 13.00 -18.68
CA LYS A 78 1.23 13.96 -19.66
C LYS A 78 0.10 14.76 -20.30
N VAL A 79 0.29 16.07 -20.38
CA VAL A 79 -0.65 16.99 -21.05
C VAL A 79 -0.84 16.59 -22.50
N GLY A 80 -2.10 16.45 -22.91
CA GLY A 80 -2.49 16.04 -24.27
C GLY A 80 -2.53 14.53 -24.49
N GLU A 81 -2.16 13.72 -23.50
CA GLU A 81 -2.15 12.26 -23.61
C GLU A 81 -2.91 11.61 -22.44
N THR A 82 -2.38 11.72 -21.22
CA THR A 82 -3.01 11.17 -20.01
C THR A 82 -3.13 12.24 -18.94
N ARG A 83 -4.35 12.76 -18.76
CA ARG A 83 -4.63 13.85 -17.80
C ARG A 83 -4.94 13.34 -16.40
N SER A 84 -5.54 12.16 -16.28
CA SER A 84 -6.00 11.60 -15.00
C SER A 84 -6.06 10.07 -15.07
N LEU A 85 -5.84 9.43 -13.94
CA LEU A 85 -5.93 7.98 -13.73
C LEU A 85 -6.79 7.70 -12.51
N ARG A 86 -7.45 6.53 -12.50
CA ARG A 86 -8.18 6.00 -11.34
C ARG A 86 -7.59 4.66 -10.93
N PRO A 87 -6.43 4.66 -10.25
CA PRO A 87 -5.67 3.43 -10.02
C PRO A 87 -6.37 2.47 -9.06
N ASN A 88 -7.16 2.99 -8.10
CA ASN A 88 -7.82 2.20 -7.06
C ASN A 88 -6.83 1.26 -6.33
N VAL A 89 -5.64 1.78 -6.02
CA VAL A 89 -4.59 1.06 -5.29
C VAL A 89 -4.80 1.24 -3.80
N GLU A 90 -4.64 0.15 -3.07
CA GLU A 90 -4.84 0.08 -1.62
C GLU A 90 -3.50 -0.17 -0.92
N PHE A 91 -3.29 0.54 0.18
CA PHE A 91 -2.13 0.41 1.05
C PHE A 91 -2.62 0.03 2.45
N PRO A 92 -2.69 -1.28 2.78
CA PRO A 92 -3.12 -1.74 4.09
C PRO A 92 -2.01 -1.59 5.13
N ASN A 93 -2.39 -1.18 6.34
CA ASN A 93 -1.61 -1.29 7.58
C ASN A 93 -0.16 -0.75 7.51
N GLY A 94 0.08 0.36 6.80
CA GLY A 94 1.40 0.99 6.77
C GLY A 94 1.39 2.43 6.29
N SER A 95 2.47 3.16 6.62
CA SER A 95 2.75 4.47 6.04
C SER A 95 3.08 4.35 4.55
N VAL A 96 2.75 5.40 3.80
CA VAL A 96 3.01 5.50 2.36
C VAL A 96 3.64 6.84 2.06
N THR A 97 4.70 6.83 1.25
CA THR A 97 5.29 8.07 0.72
C THR A 97 5.03 8.14 -0.78
N PHE A 98 4.38 9.21 -1.22
CA PHE A 98 4.23 9.54 -2.63
C PHE A 98 5.33 10.50 -3.07
N LYS A 99 5.94 10.24 -4.22
CA LYS A 99 7.01 11.06 -4.78
C LYS A 99 6.74 11.38 -6.24
N LEU A 100 6.89 12.64 -6.63
CA LEU A 100 6.99 13.06 -8.03
C LEU A 100 8.43 12.85 -8.48
N VAL A 101 8.70 11.72 -9.12
CA VAL A 101 10.07 11.32 -9.51
C VAL A 101 10.48 11.84 -10.88
N GLN A 102 9.52 12.35 -11.65
CA GLN A 102 9.74 13.00 -12.93
C GLN A 102 8.63 14.03 -13.17
N GLY A 103 8.98 15.13 -13.84
CA GLY A 103 8.06 16.22 -14.18
C GLY A 103 7.97 17.30 -13.08
N THR A 104 7.33 18.40 -13.42
CA THR A 104 7.23 19.58 -12.54
C THR A 104 5.87 19.74 -11.86
N GLY A 105 4.91 18.89 -12.25
CA GLY A 105 3.56 18.88 -11.73
C GLY A 105 2.78 20.15 -12.11
N PRO A 106 1.80 20.57 -11.28
CA PRO A 106 1.37 19.88 -10.08
C PRO A 106 0.58 18.62 -10.42
N VAL A 107 0.73 17.60 -9.57
CA VAL A 107 -0.04 16.36 -9.62
C VAL A 107 -0.85 16.25 -8.34
N TYR A 108 -2.16 16.10 -8.46
CA TYR A 108 -3.05 15.88 -7.34
C TYR A 108 -3.27 14.38 -7.15
N VAL A 109 -3.04 13.88 -5.95
CA VAL A 109 -3.34 12.51 -5.53
C VAL A 109 -4.47 12.59 -4.53
N CYS A 110 -5.60 11.95 -4.80
CA CYS A 110 -6.73 11.91 -3.86
C CYS A 110 -7.33 10.52 -3.69
N GLY A 111 -7.96 10.32 -2.55
CA GLY A 111 -8.40 9.04 -2.08
C GLY A 111 -9.16 9.13 -0.77
N LYS A 112 -9.17 8.02 -0.05
CA LYS A 112 -9.73 7.94 1.30
C LYS A 112 -8.84 7.10 2.21
N ALA A 113 -8.79 7.47 3.47
CA ALA A 113 -8.23 6.66 4.53
C ALA A 113 -9.38 6.06 5.35
N GLU A 114 -9.36 4.75 5.52
CA GLU A 114 -10.32 3.96 6.29
C GLU A 114 -9.63 3.41 7.53
N MET A 115 -10.31 3.45 8.67
CA MET A 115 -9.86 2.84 9.92
C MET A 115 -10.98 2.03 10.54
N ASN A 116 -10.63 0.86 11.06
CA ASN A 116 -11.51 0.02 11.84
C ASN A 116 -10.93 -0.13 13.24
N PHE A 117 -11.65 0.41 14.22
CA PHE A 117 -11.35 0.32 15.64
C PHE A 117 -12.19 -0.80 16.26
N GLY A 118 -11.58 -1.62 17.11
CA GLY A 118 -12.32 -2.48 18.03
C GLY A 118 -12.44 -1.85 19.40
N GLU A 119 -13.36 -2.41 20.16
CA GLU A 119 -13.53 -2.10 21.56
C GLU A 119 -12.47 -2.88 22.37
N PHE A 120 -11.85 -2.21 23.33
CA PHE A 120 -11.03 -2.88 24.33
C PHE A 120 -11.98 -3.66 25.25
N ASP A 121 -12.14 -4.97 25.04
CA ASP A 121 -12.85 -5.84 25.99
C ASP A 121 -11.86 -6.19 27.11
N ASP A 122 -12.00 -5.52 28.25
CA ASP A 122 -11.24 -5.77 29.48
C ASP A 122 -11.56 -7.15 30.10
N GLY A 123 -12.48 -7.91 29.51
CA GLY A 123 -13.01 -9.17 30.03
C GLY A 123 -12.43 -10.48 29.48
N GLN A 124 -11.54 -10.47 28.48
CA GLN A 124 -10.98 -11.72 27.91
C GLN A 124 -9.51 -11.91 28.27
N MET A 125 -9.26 -12.07 29.57
CA MET A 125 -8.08 -12.79 30.05
C MET A 125 -8.14 -14.22 29.50
N TYR A 126 -7.21 -14.52 28.57
CA TYR A 126 -6.59 -15.82 28.36
C TYR A 126 -7.35 -17.01 28.96
N GLU A 127 -8.23 -17.66 28.19
CA GLU A 127 -8.41 -19.09 28.39
C GLU A 127 -7.08 -19.75 27.99
N GLU A 128 -6.30 -20.02 29.03
CA GLU A 128 -5.12 -20.88 29.03
C GLU A 128 -5.51 -22.20 28.32
N TYR A 129 -5.08 -22.33 27.06
CA TYR A 129 -5.00 -23.63 26.42
C TYR A 129 -4.04 -24.46 27.26
N SER A 130 -4.59 -25.25 28.18
CA SER A 130 -3.92 -26.35 28.83
C SER A 130 -3.58 -27.38 27.76
N ASP A 131 -2.42 -27.22 27.15
CA ASP A 131 -1.81 -28.18 26.23
C ASP A 131 -1.24 -29.32 27.08
N GLU A 132 -2.07 -30.32 27.37
CA GLU A 132 -1.58 -31.64 27.78
C GLU A 132 -1.10 -32.36 26.52
N GLU A 133 0.22 -32.41 26.35
CA GLU A 133 0.89 -33.18 25.31
C GLU A 133 0.50 -34.66 25.36
N GLU A 134 0.26 -35.28 24.20
CA GLU A 134 0.64 -36.68 24.00
C GLU A 134 0.98 -36.96 22.52
N ASP A 135 2.21 -37.42 22.34
CA ASP A 135 2.88 -37.88 21.12
C ASP A 135 2.03 -38.76 20.21
N SER A 136 2.15 -38.55 18.89
CA SER A 136 2.14 -39.68 17.94
C SER A 136 2.93 -39.34 16.69
N ASP A 137 4.13 -39.93 16.62
CA ASP A 137 4.95 -40.08 15.43
C ASP A 137 4.13 -40.57 14.21
N GLY A 138 4.38 -39.96 13.05
CA GLY A 138 3.72 -40.27 11.78
C GLY A 138 4.52 -39.72 10.60
N ASP A 139 5.54 -40.50 10.23
CA ASP A 139 6.54 -40.29 9.20
C ASP A 139 5.97 -40.35 7.75
N PHE A 140 6.66 -39.71 6.79
CA PHE A 140 6.51 -39.72 5.30
C PHE A 140 5.39 -38.82 4.68
N ASP A 141 5.60 -38.05 3.61
CA ASP A 141 6.44 -38.25 2.42
C ASP A 141 6.79 -36.90 1.71
N GLU A 142 7.94 -36.88 1.04
CA GLU A 142 8.49 -35.81 0.20
C GLU A 142 7.65 -35.60 -1.08
N ASP A 143 7.93 -34.48 -1.77
CA ASP A 143 7.52 -34.13 -3.15
C ASP A 143 6.23 -33.30 -3.34
N ALA A 144 6.31 -32.02 -2.97
CA ALA A 144 5.55 -30.96 -3.63
C ALA A 144 6.51 -29.95 -4.29
N VAL A 145 6.75 -30.19 -5.58
CA VAL A 145 7.51 -29.33 -6.49
C VAL A 145 7.04 -27.86 -6.47
N PRO A 146 7.96 -26.88 -6.43
CA PRO A 146 7.60 -25.46 -6.48
C PRO A 146 7.09 -25.08 -7.87
N GLN A 147 5.88 -24.52 -7.94
CA GLN A 147 5.35 -23.89 -9.16
C GLN A 147 6.15 -22.63 -9.49
N THR A 148 7.08 -22.73 -10.45
CA THR A 148 7.73 -21.57 -11.05
C THR A 148 6.85 -21.00 -12.17
N ASN A 149 6.49 -19.72 -12.08
CA ASN A 149 5.86 -19.00 -13.19
C ASN A 149 6.79 -18.97 -14.41
N GLY A 150 6.34 -19.59 -15.50
CA GLY A 150 7.07 -19.75 -16.74
C GLY A 150 7.53 -18.42 -17.35
N LYS A 151 8.85 -18.28 -17.49
CA LYS A 151 9.48 -17.38 -18.46
C LYS A 151 10.05 -18.22 -19.61
N SER A 152 9.21 -18.63 -20.55
CA SER A 152 9.72 -19.11 -21.83
C SER A 152 10.02 -17.91 -22.73
N LYS A 153 11.32 -17.61 -22.79
CA LYS A 153 11.92 -16.70 -23.75
C LYS A 153 11.64 -17.18 -25.18
N VAL A 154 11.26 -16.22 -26.01
CA VAL A 154 11.37 -16.19 -27.47
C VAL A 154 12.66 -16.85 -27.94
N THR A 155 12.56 -17.77 -28.90
CA THR A 155 13.70 -18.10 -29.78
C THR A 155 13.22 -18.15 -31.24
N LYS A 156 13.76 -17.21 -32.03
CA LYS A 156 13.81 -17.26 -33.49
C LYS A 156 14.67 -18.46 -33.93
N LYS A 157 14.17 -19.25 -34.87
CA LYS A 157 14.91 -19.59 -36.10
C LYS A 157 13.98 -20.10 -37.17
#